data_AF-A0A9W7GBX6-F1
#
_entry.id   AF-A0A9W7GBX6-F1
#
_cell.length_a   1.000
_cell.length_b   1.000
_cell.length_c   1.000
_cell.angle_alpha   90.00
_cell.angle_beta   90.00
_cell.angle_gamma   90.00
#
_symmetry.space_group_name_H-M   'P 1'
#
loop_
_entity.id
_entity.type
_entity.pdbx_description
1 polymer ?
#
loop_
_entity_poly.entity_id
_entity_poly.type
_entity_poly.pdbx_seq_one_letter_code
_entity_poly.pdbx_strand_id
1 'polypeptide(L)'
;MSAISRHTGTHSYSWTAVLTNPQLTGRRETIMTVTLRHNVLSGSRQVLIDGSLLPGSKGTTGFFRLTPQSDGSRVGDELLFQVPRSDVASGNVDLRILVKPNILSSALYEYKCFVDGVELKELAQAPPASASPSPNFKINVHEYRVEKDASGKACKTRFRLEATLNGSTSPSVWASFSEISNVVNICKSSYKHSHLSSSFPTFPSRCYDLRVDQFGESFLNERKANLESFFRNFVGFPRISERAELLRFFQLPVGAPASL
;
A
#
# COMPACT_ATOMS: atom_id res chain seq x y z
N MET A 1 -10.90 16.39 13.00
CA MET A 1 -10.79 14.95 13.27
C MET A 1 -10.56 14.23 11.94
N SER A 2 -9.32 13.85 11.61
CA SER A 2 -9.02 13.18 10.34
C SER A 2 -9.30 11.68 10.45
N ALA A 3 -10.14 11.16 9.56
CA ALA A 3 -10.43 9.74 9.45
C ALA A 3 -9.14 8.99 9.05
N ILE A 4 -8.63 8.19 9.98
CA ILE A 4 -7.53 7.27 9.74
C ILE A 4 -8.03 6.19 8.77
N SER A 5 -7.69 6.32 7.49
CA SER A 5 -7.81 5.22 6.54
C SER A 5 -6.90 4.09 7.02
N ARG A 6 -7.49 2.95 7.40
CA ARG A 6 -6.81 1.78 8.00
C ARG A 6 -5.93 1.00 7.02
N HIS A 7 -5.52 1.59 5.91
CA HIS A 7 -4.66 0.94 4.93
C HIS A 7 -3.31 1.63 4.80
N THR A 8 -2.31 0.84 5.19
CA THR A 8 -0.87 1.10 5.15
C THR A 8 -0.42 2.08 6.22
N GLY A 9 0.17 1.60 7.32
CA GLY A 9 0.87 2.43 8.31
C GLY A 9 2.09 3.15 7.74
N THR A 10 2.15 3.41 6.44
CA THR A 10 3.19 4.14 5.73
C THR A 10 2.72 5.57 5.50
N HIS A 11 3.40 6.50 6.14
CA HIS A 11 3.20 7.93 5.97
C HIS A 11 4.23 8.47 4.97
N SER A 12 3.84 9.48 4.20
CA SER A 12 4.72 10.17 3.27
C SER A 12 4.76 11.65 3.61
N TYR A 13 5.95 12.19 3.82
CA TYR A 13 6.20 13.59 4.13
C TYR A 13 7.05 14.17 3.02
N SER A 14 6.71 15.38 2.56
CA SER A 14 7.43 16.04 1.47
C SER A 14 7.83 17.46 1.84
N TRP A 15 9.04 17.82 1.46
CA TRP A 15 9.61 19.16 1.63
C TRP A 15 10.16 19.64 0.29
N THR A 16 10.22 20.96 0.11
CA THR A 16 10.83 21.56 -1.08
C THR A 16 11.93 22.51 -0.64
N ALA A 17 13.10 22.36 -1.25
CA ALA A 17 14.22 23.27 -1.14
C ALA A 17 14.41 24.02 -2.46
N VAL A 18 14.69 25.32 -2.37
CA VAL A 18 15.15 26.11 -3.51
C VAL A 18 16.66 26.26 -3.36
N LEU A 19 17.41 25.56 -4.21
CA LEU A 19 18.87 25.59 -4.23
C LEU A 19 19.30 26.73 -5.16
N THR A 20 19.98 27.72 -4.60
CA THR A 20 20.62 28.80 -5.35
C THR A 20 22.08 28.45 -5.61
N ASN A 21 22.55 28.66 -6.83
CA ASN A 21 23.96 28.50 -7.19
C ASN A 21 24.64 29.87 -7.17
N PRO A 22 25.51 30.17 -6.19
CA PRO A 22 26.17 31.47 -6.12
C PRO A 22 27.21 31.68 -7.22
N GLN A 23 27.70 30.61 -7.87
CA GLN A 23 28.75 30.68 -8.90
C GLN A 23 28.20 30.95 -10.31
N LEU A 24 26.90 30.75 -10.54
CA LEU A 24 26.27 31.04 -11.82
C LEU A 24 25.77 32.48 -11.80
N THR A 25 26.36 33.35 -12.61
CA THR A 25 25.84 34.71 -12.85
C THR A 25 24.51 34.62 -13.62
N GLY A 26 23.41 34.52 -12.89
CA GLY A 26 22.04 34.42 -13.41
C GLY A 26 21.14 33.70 -12.42
N ARG A 27 19.90 34.18 -12.24
CA ARG A 27 18.92 33.62 -11.29
C ARG A 27 18.37 32.27 -11.78
N ARG A 28 19.19 31.22 -11.75
CA ARG A 28 18.74 29.84 -11.95
C ARG A 28 18.55 29.20 -10.57
N GLU A 29 17.30 29.22 -10.12
CA GLU A 29 16.86 28.51 -8.92
C GLU A 29 16.59 27.05 -9.31
N THR A 30 17.21 26.09 -8.63
CA THR A 30 16.90 24.67 -8.79
C THR A 30 15.98 24.25 -7.66
N ILE A 31 14.82 23.68 -7.99
CA ILE A 31 13.86 23.19 -7.00
C ILE A 31 14.15 21.71 -6.76
N MET A 32 14.41 21.35 -5.51
CA MET A 32 14.60 19.98 -5.06
C MET A 32 13.45 19.57 -4.14
N THR A 33 12.80 18.46 -4.44
CA THR A 33 11.73 17.88 -3.62
C THR A 33 12.26 16.68 -2.86
N VAL A 34 12.23 16.75 -1.54
CA VAL A 34 12.62 15.63 -0.65
C VAL A 34 11.35 14.96 -0.15
N THR A 35 11.24 13.65 -0.31
CA THR A 35 10.11 12.86 0.21
C THR A 35 10.59 11.75 1.13
N LEU A 36 10.15 11.75 2.39
CA LEU A 36 10.34 10.63 3.31
C LEU A 36 9.11 9.73 3.28
N ARG A 37 9.32 8.43 3.01
CA ARG A 37 8.31 7.40 3.26
C ARG A 37 8.69 6.64 4.52
N HIS A 38 7.83 6.63 5.53
CA HIS A 38 8.07 5.93 6.79
C HIS A 38 6.86 5.10 7.20
N ASN A 39 7.06 3.80 7.34
CA ASN A 39 6.10 2.88 7.90
C ASN A 39 6.19 2.88 9.43
N VAL A 40 5.27 3.57 10.09
CA VAL A 40 5.29 3.77 11.55
C VAL A 40 5.12 2.48 12.35
N LEU A 41 4.58 1.41 11.73
CA LEU A 41 4.39 0.11 12.39
C LEU A 41 5.65 -0.75 12.35
N SER A 42 6.31 -0.83 11.19
CA SER A 42 7.52 -1.63 10.98
C SER A 42 8.82 -0.85 11.23
N GLY A 43 8.73 0.47 11.33
CA GLY A 43 9.86 1.39 11.30
C GLY A 43 10.51 1.54 9.93
N SER A 44 10.08 0.81 8.88
CA SER A 44 10.79 0.87 7.59
C SER A 44 10.70 2.26 6.97
N ARG A 45 11.82 2.77 6.48
CA ARG A 45 11.93 4.12 5.92
C ARG A 45 12.73 4.13 4.64
N GLN A 46 12.45 5.11 3.79
CA GLN A 46 13.27 5.45 2.62
C GLN A 46 13.06 6.91 2.23
N VAL A 47 14.09 7.51 1.64
CA VAL A 47 14.08 8.91 1.20
C VAL A 47 14.13 8.94 -0.32
N LEU A 48 13.33 9.82 -0.91
CA LEU A 48 13.32 10.08 -2.34
C LEU A 48 13.69 11.55 -2.57
N ILE A 49 14.45 11.80 -3.62
CA ILE A 49 14.77 13.14 -4.13
C ILE A 49 14.20 13.23 -5.54
N ASP A 50 13.31 14.19 -5.75
CA ASP A 50 12.58 14.38 -7.01
C ASP A 50 11.93 13.08 -7.52
N GLY A 51 11.38 12.30 -6.58
CA GLY A 51 10.74 11.01 -6.86
C GLY A 51 11.69 9.83 -7.07
N SER A 52 13.00 10.05 -7.10
CA SER A 52 14.02 9.00 -7.23
C SER A 52 14.53 8.55 -5.86
N LEU A 53 14.69 7.24 -5.65
CA LEU A 53 15.20 6.71 -4.39
C LEU A 53 16.64 7.18 -4.13
N LEU A 54 16.88 7.79 -2.98
CA LEU A 54 18.23 8.16 -2.54
C LEU A 54 18.99 6.89 -2.11
N PRO A 55 20.14 6.55 -2.73
CA PRO A 55 20.92 5.38 -2.34
C PRO A 55 21.31 5.39 -0.85
N GLY A 56 21.24 4.24 -0.19
CA GLY A 56 21.54 4.10 1.24
C GLY A 56 20.44 4.63 2.18
N SER A 57 19.37 5.26 1.68
CA SER A 57 18.31 5.81 2.53
C SER A 57 17.33 4.77 3.09
N LYS A 58 17.33 3.55 2.54
CA LYS A 58 16.51 2.44 3.04
C LYS A 58 17.02 1.99 4.40
N GLY A 59 16.15 1.95 5.39
CA GLY A 59 16.50 1.48 6.73
C GLY A 59 15.29 1.29 7.62
N THR A 60 15.52 1.11 8.92
CA THR A 60 14.47 0.98 9.93
C THR A 60 14.70 1.97 11.08
N THR A 61 13.66 2.70 11.44
CA THR A 61 13.56 3.58 12.60
C THR A 61 13.09 2.78 13.78
N GLY A 62 13.93 2.69 14.82
CA GLY A 62 13.53 2.06 16.06
C GLY A 62 12.75 3.04 16.93
N PHE A 63 11.54 2.68 17.36
CA PHE A 63 10.75 3.52 18.27
C PHE A 63 11.50 3.85 19.58
N PHE A 64 12.35 2.94 20.06
CA PHE A 64 13.16 3.09 21.26
C PHE A 64 14.61 3.46 21.00
N ARG A 65 15.01 3.63 19.73
CA ARG A 65 16.39 3.97 19.38
C ARG A 65 16.56 5.47 19.49
N LEU A 66 16.71 5.94 20.71
CA LEU A 66 17.06 7.32 21.00
C LEU A 66 18.57 7.40 21.16
N THR A 67 19.20 8.27 20.37
CA THR A 67 20.66 8.49 20.46
C THR A 67 20.90 9.42 21.65
N PRO A 68 21.72 9.01 22.65
CA PRO A 68 22.09 9.90 23.74
C PRO A 68 23.00 11.01 23.21
N GLN A 69 22.73 12.25 23.60
CA GLN A 69 23.61 13.39 23.33
C GLN A 69 24.48 13.72 24.55
N SER A 70 25.54 14.49 24.33
CA SER A 70 26.50 14.91 25.36
C SER A 70 25.88 15.76 26.46
N ASP A 71 24.76 16.42 26.19
CA ASP A 71 23.97 17.20 27.15
C ASP A 71 22.95 16.36 27.95
N GLY A 72 22.97 15.03 27.77
CA GLY A 72 22.02 14.10 28.40
C GLY A 72 20.66 14.04 27.73
N SER A 73 20.43 14.84 26.67
CA SER A 73 19.20 14.76 25.88
C SER A 73 19.18 13.49 25.03
N ARG A 74 17.97 13.08 24.64
CA ARG A 74 17.72 11.94 23.77
C ARG A 74 17.12 12.45 22.48
N VAL A 75 17.88 12.35 21.40
CA VAL A 75 17.43 12.78 20.07
C VAL A 75 16.95 11.56 19.30
N GLY A 76 15.96 11.76 18.44
CA GLY A 76 15.44 10.72 17.55
C GLY A 76 16.50 10.17 16.60
N ASP A 77 16.09 9.30 15.69
CA ASP A 77 16.99 8.84 14.63
C ASP A 77 17.26 10.02 13.67
N GLU A 78 18.53 10.30 13.45
CA GLU A 78 19.03 11.30 12.51
C GLU A 78 19.54 10.60 11.25
N LEU A 79 19.03 11.01 10.09
CA LEU A 79 19.46 10.49 8.81
C LEU A 79 20.27 11.59 8.11
N LEU A 80 21.53 11.28 7.80
CA LEU A 80 22.47 12.20 7.15
C LEU A 80 22.87 11.64 5.79
N PHE A 81 22.73 12.46 4.75
CA PHE A 81 23.08 12.10 3.38
C PHE A 81 23.83 13.23 2.69
N GLN A 82 24.80 12.86 1.86
CA GLN A 82 25.46 13.74 0.91
C GLN A 82 24.78 13.58 -0.44
N VAL A 83 24.11 14.64 -0.92
CA VAL A 83 23.34 14.61 -2.16
C VAL A 83 24.08 15.39 -3.25
N PRO A 84 24.42 14.79 -4.40
CA PRO A 84 25.05 15.51 -5.49
C PRO A 84 24.16 16.65 -6.00
N ARG A 85 24.74 17.84 -6.18
CA ARG A 85 24.10 18.97 -6.84
C ARG A 85 24.06 18.74 -8.34
N SER A 86 22.87 18.74 -8.93
CA SER A 86 22.73 18.65 -10.39
C SER A 86 23.23 19.92 -11.11
N ASP A 87 23.33 21.04 -10.41
CA ASP A 87 23.69 22.36 -10.92
C ASP A 87 25.18 22.71 -10.79
N VAL A 88 25.99 21.86 -10.14
CA VAL A 88 27.44 22.09 -9.92
C VAL A 88 28.21 20.83 -10.27
N ALA A 89 29.25 20.94 -11.10
CA ALA A 89 30.09 19.81 -11.52
C ALA A 89 30.78 19.10 -10.34
N SER A 90 31.01 19.81 -9.24
CA SER A 90 31.56 19.28 -7.99
C SER A 90 30.93 20.00 -6.79
N GLY A 91 29.81 19.48 -6.29
CA GLY A 91 29.19 19.97 -5.08
C GLY A 91 28.18 18.96 -4.54
N ASN A 92 28.18 18.76 -3.23
CA ASN A 92 27.14 18.03 -2.53
C ASN A 92 26.36 18.97 -1.63
N VAL A 93 25.14 18.57 -1.30
CA VAL A 93 24.27 19.21 -0.31
C VAL A 93 24.15 18.28 0.88
N ASP A 94 24.20 18.85 2.08
CA ASP A 94 23.98 18.13 3.33
C ASP A 94 22.47 18.00 3.56
N LEU A 95 21.94 16.81 3.27
CA LEU A 95 20.55 16.48 3.59
C LEU A 95 20.48 15.80 4.96
N ARG A 96 19.76 16.44 5.88
CA ARG A 96 19.48 15.89 7.21
C ARG A 96 17.98 15.71 7.43
N ILE A 97 17.55 14.52 7.84
CA ILE A 97 16.16 14.24 8.24
C ILE A 97 16.14 13.76 9.67
N LEU A 98 15.41 14.47 10.53
CA LEU A 98 15.19 14.09 11.92
C LEU A 98 13.86 13.35 12.03
N VAL A 99 13.88 12.16 12.62
CA VAL A 99 12.68 11.37 12.92
C VAL A 99 12.59 11.18 14.43
N LYS A 100 11.72 11.95 15.09
CA LYS A 100 11.58 11.97 16.54
C LYS A 100 10.26 11.33 16.98
N PRO A 101 10.24 10.36 17.90
CA PRO A 101 9.00 9.90 18.51
C PRO A 101 8.28 11.06 19.21
N ASN A 102 6.98 11.23 18.97
CA ASN A 102 6.19 12.27 19.60
C ASN A 102 5.14 11.63 20.52
N ILE A 103 5.52 11.47 21.80
CA ILE A 103 4.72 10.75 22.80
C ILE A 103 3.52 11.60 23.26
N LEU A 104 3.56 12.92 23.08
CA LEU A 104 2.55 13.85 23.57
C LEU A 104 1.51 14.25 22.52
N SER A 105 1.70 13.85 21.26
CA SER A 105 0.82 14.17 20.13
C SER A 105 0.05 12.95 19.65
N SER A 106 -1.08 13.17 18.96
CA SER A 106 -1.78 12.13 18.22
C SER A 106 -0.95 11.58 17.05
N ALA A 107 0.06 12.32 16.59
CA ALA A 107 1.05 11.84 15.65
C ALA A 107 2.18 11.09 16.39
N LEU A 108 2.42 9.82 16.04
CA LEU A 108 3.44 8.98 16.69
C LEU A 108 4.88 9.50 16.52
N TYR A 109 5.13 10.27 15.46
CA TYR A 109 6.45 10.79 15.11
C TYR A 109 6.32 12.24 14.61
N GLU A 110 7.36 13.02 14.89
CA GLU A 110 7.64 14.33 14.35
C GLU A 110 8.80 14.21 13.35
N TYR A 111 8.67 14.90 12.20
CA TYR A 111 9.64 14.84 11.12
C TYR A 111 10.12 16.25 10.78
N LYS A 112 11.43 16.42 10.66
CA LYS A 112 12.04 17.66 10.20
C LYS A 112 13.07 17.37 9.12
N CYS A 113 13.15 18.24 8.13
CA CYS A 113 14.11 18.13 7.04
C CYS A 113 14.98 19.39 7.00
N PHE A 114 16.29 19.20 6.83
CA PHE A 114 17.26 20.28 6.71
C PHE A 114 18.12 20.05 5.47
N VAL A 115 18.47 21.14 4.80
CA VAL A 115 19.31 21.17 3.60
C VAL A 115 20.37 22.24 3.84
N ASP A 116 21.64 21.86 3.85
CA ASP A 116 22.77 22.73 4.20
C ASP A 116 22.54 23.49 5.53
N GLY A 117 21.98 22.77 6.52
CA GLY A 117 21.66 23.30 7.84
C GLY A 117 20.37 24.14 7.94
N VAL A 118 19.71 24.45 6.82
CA VAL A 118 18.46 25.22 6.78
C VAL A 118 17.24 24.30 6.91
N GLU A 119 16.39 24.53 7.92
CA GLU A 119 15.14 23.77 8.10
C GLU A 119 14.14 24.10 6.99
N LEU A 120 13.65 23.07 6.31
CA LEU A 120 12.63 23.19 5.29
C LEU A 120 11.24 23.15 5.91
N LYS A 121 10.33 23.98 5.38
CA LYS A 121 8.90 23.87 5.71
C LYS A 121 8.32 22.66 5.00
N GLU A 122 7.58 21.84 5.74
CA GLU A 122 6.80 20.76 5.16
C GLU A 122 5.82 21.35 4.16
N LEU A 123 5.78 20.80 2.94
CA LEU A 123 4.70 21.14 2.03
C LEU A 123 3.42 20.67 2.70
N ALA A 124 2.50 21.59 2.96
CA ALA A 124 1.14 21.22 3.31
C ALA A 124 0.71 20.18 2.29
N GLN A 125 0.47 18.94 2.75
CA GLN A 125 0.03 17.88 1.84
C GLN A 125 -1.15 18.47 1.09
N ALA A 126 -0.98 18.66 -0.23
CA ALA A 126 -2.10 19.05 -1.05
C ALA A 126 -3.21 18.06 -0.70
N PRO A 127 -4.44 18.54 -0.37
CA PRO A 127 -5.54 17.63 -0.10
C PRO A 127 -5.52 16.61 -1.24
N PRO A 128 -5.47 15.30 -0.93
CA PRO A 128 -5.13 14.26 -1.90
C PRO A 128 -5.91 14.55 -3.16
N ALA A 129 -5.20 14.91 -4.24
CA ALA A 129 -5.77 15.50 -5.45
C ALA A 129 -7.07 14.77 -5.75
N SER A 130 -8.20 15.48 -5.53
CA SER A 130 -9.57 14.96 -5.45
C SER A 130 -9.64 13.52 -5.92
N ALA A 131 -9.46 12.58 -4.99
CA ALA A 131 -9.39 11.16 -5.32
C ALA A 131 -10.59 10.87 -6.21
N SER A 132 -10.33 10.60 -7.50
CA SER A 132 -11.36 10.16 -8.43
C SER A 132 -12.16 9.11 -7.68
N PRO A 133 -13.49 9.28 -7.53
CA PRO A 133 -14.28 8.51 -6.58
C PRO A 133 -13.92 7.04 -6.78
N SER A 134 -13.24 6.47 -5.80
CA SER A 134 -12.77 5.09 -5.91
C SER A 134 -13.98 4.27 -6.30
N PRO A 135 -13.91 3.50 -7.40
CA PRO A 135 -15.07 2.75 -7.88
C PRO A 135 -15.62 1.96 -6.69
N ASN A 136 -16.91 2.12 -6.42
CA ASN A 136 -17.56 1.46 -5.30
C ASN A 136 -17.73 -0.01 -5.68
N PHE A 137 -16.63 -0.75 -5.52
CA PHE A 137 -16.52 -2.15 -5.89
C PHE A 137 -16.52 -2.99 -4.63
N LYS A 138 -17.49 -3.89 -4.51
CA LYS A 138 -17.68 -4.79 -3.37
C LYS A 138 -17.88 -6.20 -3.88
N ILE A 139 -17.37 -7.18 -3.15
CA ILE A 139 -17.61 -8.60 -3.40
C ILE A 139 -18.12 -9.20 -2.10
N ASN A 140 -19.32 -9.78 -2.15
CA ASN A 140 -19.97 -10.45 -1.03
C ASN A 140 -19.90 -11.97 -1.22
N VAL A 141 -19.66 -12.70 -0.13
CA VAL A 141 -19.72 -14.16 -0.08
C VAL A 141 -20.95 -14.52 0.74
N HIS A 142 -22.02 -15.01 0.10
CA HIS A 142 -23.32 -15.15 0.76
C HIS A 142 -23.45 -16.47 1.51
N GLU A 143 -23.25 -17.57 0.81
CA GLU A 143 -23.50 -18.93 1.29
C GLU A 143 -22.57 -19.92 0.60
N TYR A 144 -22.56 -21.17 1.07
CA TYR A 144 -21.86 -22.27 0.44
C TYR A 144 -22.78 -23.47 0.29
N ARG A 145 -22.42 -24.36 -0.63
CA ARG A 145 -23.08 -25.66 -0.80
C ARG A 145 -22.04 -26.75 -1.02
N VAL A 146 -22.36 -27.94 -0.54
CA VAL A 146 -21.60 -29.15 -0.79
C VAL A 146 -22.32 -29.96 -1.86
N GLU A 147 -21.69 -30.09 -3.02
CA GLU A 147 -22.12 -30.96 -4.10
C GLU A 147 -21.71 -32.40 -3.76
N LYS A 148 -22.65 -33.32 -3.96
CA LYS A 148 -22.47 -34.76 -3.78
C LYS A 148 -22.35 -35.42 -5.15
N ASP A 149 -21.52 -36.45 -5.25
CA ASP A 149 -21.45 -37.28 -6.44
C ASP A 149 -22.67 -38.22 -6.58
N ALA A 150 -22.68 -39.04 -7.62
CA ALA A 150 -23.76 -40.02 -7.86
C ALA A 150 -23.93 -41.05 -6.73
N SER A 151 -22.90 -41.26 -5.90
CA SER A 151 -22.94 -42.14 -4.72
C SER A 151 -23.46 -41.45 -3.46
N GLY A 152 -23.75 -40.15 -3.53
CA GLY A 152 -24.15 -39.33 -2.39
C GLY A 152 -22.97 -38.85 -1.54
N LYS A 153 -21.72 -39.11 -1.94
CA LYS A 153 -20.52 -38.67 -1.22
C LYS A 153 -20.20 -37.22 -1.57
N ALA A 154 -19.91 -36.41 -0.55
CA ALA A 154 -19.46 -35.04 -0.75
C ALA A 154 -18.17 -35.00 -1.59
N CYS A 155 -18.19 -34.24 -2.69
CA CYS A 155 -17.09 -34.22 -3.64
C CYS A 155 -16.59 -32.81 -3.97
N LYS A 156 -17.46 -31.79 -3.91
CA LYS A 156 -17.08 -30.42 -4.27
C LYS A 156 -17.81 -29.39 -3.43
N THR A 157 -17.09 -28.38 -2.95
CA THR A 157 -17.67 -27.23 -2.25
C THR A 157 -17.71 -26.03 -3.21
N ARG A 158 -18.83 -25.31 -3.23
CA ARG A 158 -18.97 -24.04 -3.97
C ARG A 158 -19.48 -22.93 -3.05
N PHE A 159 -19.00 -21.73 -3.29
CA PHE A 159 -19.38 -20.50 -2.62
C PHE A 159 -20.20 -19.64 -3.59
N ARG A 160 -21.28 -19.04 -3.09
CA ARG A 160 -22.08 -18.07 -3.83
C ARG A 160 -21.48 -16.69 -3.64
N LEU A 161 -21.03 -16.09 -4.73
CA LEU A 161 -20.39 -14.79 -4.77
C LEU A 161 -21.27 -13.80 -5.53
N GLU A 162 -21.24 -12.55 -5.13
CA GLU A 162 -21.93 -11.45 -5.80
C GLU A 162 -21.04 -10.21 -5.75
N ALA A 163 -20.91 -9.50 -6.86
CA ALA A 163 -20.13 -8.29 -6.93
C ALA A 163 -21.03 -7.09 -7.22
N THR A 164 -20.77 -5.95 -6.57
CA THR A 164 -21.41 -4.67 -6.88
C THR A 164 -20.36 -3.72 -7.36
N LEU A 165 -20.55 -3.12 -8.54
CA LEU A 165 -19.68 -2.08 -9.10
C LEU A 165 -20.51 -0.83 -9.39
N ASN A 166 -20.20 0.27 -8.71
CA ASN A 166 -20.87 1.57 -8.92
C ASN A 166 -22.41 1.50 -8.81
N GLY A 167 -22.91 0.64 -7.92
CA GLY A 167 -24.35 0.41 -7.71
C GLY A 167 -24.97 -0.67 -8.61
N SER A 168 -24.28 -1.12 -9.65
CA SER A 168 -24.70 -2.26 -10.46
C SER A 168 -24.27 -3.56 -9.80
N THR A 169 -25.24 -4.37 -9.39
CA THR A 169 -25.00 -5.70 -8.78
C THR A 169 -24.97 -6.77 -9.87
N SER A 170 -23.97 -7.64 -9.82
CA SER A 170 -23.83 -8.78 -10.70
C SER A 170 -24.84 -9.87 -10.37
N PRO A 171 -25.16 -10.76 -11.32
CA PRO A 171 -25.73 -12.06 -10.98
C PRO A 171 -24.85 -12.79 -9.96
N SER A 172 -25.47 -13.61 -9.11
CA SER A 172 -24.73 -14.48 -8.20
C SER A 172 -23.99 -15.57 -8.98
N VAL A 173 -22.71 -15.79 -8.66
CA VAL A 173 -21.86 -16.81 -9.29
C VAL A 173 -21.51 -17.89 -8.26
N TRP A 174 -21.69 -19.16 -8.63
CA TRP A 174 -21.26 -20.30 -7.81
C TRP A 174 -19.87 -20.76 -8.23
N ALA A 175 -18.89 -20.58 -7.36
CA ALA A 175 -17.50 -20.94 -7.65
C ALA A 175 -16.87 -21.74 -6.50
N SER A 176 -16.08 -22.74 -6.87
CA SER A 176 -15.22 -23.48 -5.95
C SER A 176 -14.04 -22.63 -5.49
N PHE A 177 -13.45 -23.00 -4.37
CA PHE A 177 -12.26 -22.33 -3.82
C PHE A 177 -11.11 -22.23 -4.85
N SER A 178 -10.92 -23.29 -5.66
CA SER A 178 -9.90 -23.33 -6.71
C SER A 178 -10.20 -22.36 -7.86
N GLU A 179 -11.44 -22.28 -8.32
CA GLU A 179 -11.84 -21.33 -9.38
C GLU A 179 -11.62 -19.88 -8.93
N ILE A 180 -11.99 -19.56 -7.68
CA ILE A 180 -11.75 -18.24 -7.07
C ILE A 180 -10.25 -17.94 -7.01
N SER A 181 -9.46 -18.88 -6.49
CA SER A 181 -8.01 -18.76 -6.38
C SER A 181 -7.35 -18.51 -7.74
N ASN A 182 -7.81 -19.19 -8.79
CA ASN A 182 -7.29 -19.03 -10.15
C ASN A 182 -7.53 -17.60 -10.67
N VAL A 183 -8.73 -17.06 -10.53
CA VAL A 183 -9.04 -15.67 -10.95
C VAL A 183 -8.21 -14.66 -10.17
N VAL A 184 -8.04 -14.84 -8.86
CA VAL A 184 -7.18 -14.00 -8.01
C VAL A 184 -5.73 -14.06 -8.47
N ASN A 185 -5.22 -15.26 -8.81
CA ASN A 185 -3.85 -15.44 -9.29
C ASN A 185 -3.62 -14.79 -10.67
N ILE A 186 -4.62 -14.82 -11.56
CA ILE A 186 -4.59 -14.09 -12.83
C ILE A 186 -4.55 -12.57 -12.57
N CYS A 187 -5.38 -12.08 -11.64
CA CYS A 187 -5.31 -10.67 -11.25
C CYS A 187 -3.94 -10.31 -10.67
N LYS A 188 -3.37 -11.17 -9.81
CA LYS A 188 -2.05 -10.98 -9.19
C LYS A 188 -0.93 -10.95 -10.21
N SER A 189 -0.95 -11.82 -11.23
CA SER A 189 0.10 -11.89 -12.25
C SER A 189 0.24 -10.58 -13.04
N SER A 190 -0.86 -9.82 -13.20
CA SER A 190 -0.84 -8.49 -13.81
C SER A 190 -0.01 -7.45 -13.05
N TYR A 191 0.38 -7.74 -11.79
CA TYR A 191 1.23 -6.89 -10.96
C TYR A 191 2.66 -7.43 -10.84
N LYS A 192 3.07 -8.50 -11.54
CA LYS A 192 4.38 -9.17 -11.35
C LYS A 192 5.61 -8.24 -11.38
N HIS A 193 5.55 -7.15 -12.14
CA HIS A 193 6.62 -6.14 -12.23
C HIS A 193 6.29 -4.81 -11.55
N SER A 194 5.15 -4.74 -10.86
CA SER A 194 4.74 -3.56 -10.11
C SER A 194 5.34 -3.60 -8.70
N HIS A 195 5.74 -2.43 -8.20
CA HIS A 195 6.09 -2.25 -6.79
C HIS A 195 4.93 -2.60 -5.84
N LEU A 196 3.69 -2.65 -6.35
CA LEU A 196 2.51 -3.07 -5.60
C LEU A 196 2.44 -4.58 -5.38
N SER A 197 3.20 -5.39 -6.13
CA SER A 197 3.12 -6.85 -6.05
C SER A 197 3.38 -7.40 -4.64
N SER A 198 4.28 -6.77 -3.87
CA SER A 198 4.61 -7.17 -2.50
C SER A 198 3.49 -6.88 -1.51
N SER A 199 2.61 -5.92 -1.85
CA SER A 199 1.48 -5.49 -1.02
C SER A 199 0.17 -6.16 -1.43
N PHE A 200 0.20 -7.06 -2.41
CA PHE A 200 -0.99 -7.75 -2.89
C PHE A 200 -1.56 -8.65 -1.77
N PRO A 201 -2.87 -8.58 -1.47
CA PRO A 201 -3.46 -9.37 -0.38
C PRO A 201 -3.20 -10.88 -0.53
N THR A 202 -2.84 -11.53 0.57
CA THR A 202 -2.62 -12.97 0.59
C THR A 202 -3.95 -13.71 0.53
N PHE A 203 -4.14 -14.54 -0.50
CA PHE A 203 -5.31 -15.40 -0.61
C PHE A 203 -5.30 -16.47 0.50
N PRO A 204 -6.45 -16.86 1.08
CA PRO A 204 -6.48 -17.90 2.10
C PRO A 204 -5.81 -19.21 1.62
N SER A 205 -5.06 -19.88 2.49
CA SER A 205 -4.32 -21.09 2.13
C SER A 205 -5.25 -22.29 1.96
N ARG A 206 -4.91 -23.21 1.05
CA ARG A 206 -5.63 -24.50 0.92
C ARG A 206 -5.37 -25.37 2.16
N CYS A 207 -6.37 -26.15 2.57
CA CYS A 207 -6.20 -27.17 3.61
C CYS A 207 -5.80 -28.50 2.92
N TYR A 208 -4.63 -29.02 3.27
CA TYR A 208 -4.14 -30.31 2.77
C TYR A 208 -4.15 -31.40 3.85
N ASP A 209 -4.61 -31.08 5.07
CA ASP A 209 -4.73 -32.07 6.13
C ASP A 209 -5.93 -32.98 5.84
N LEU A 210 -5.65 -34.27 5.64
CA LEU A 210 -6.66 -35.29 5.35
C LEU A 210 -7.54 -35.63 6.56
N ARG A 211 -7.11 -35.23 7.77
CA ARG A 211 -7.86 -35.46 9.02
C ARG A 211 -8.95 -34.41 9.25
N VAL A 212 -8.90 -33.29 8.53
CA VAL A 212 -9.88 -32.22 8.63
C VAL A 212 -11.06 -32.55 7.71
N ASP A 213 -12.27 -32.56 8.25
CA ASP A 213 -13.49 -32.63 7.45
C ASP A 213 -13.70 -31.29 6.71
N GLN A 214 -13.26 -31.24 5.46
CA GLN A 214 -13.36 -30.04 4.61
C GLN A 214 -14.78 -29.77 4.10
N PHE A 215 -15.72 -30.69 4.36
CA PHE A 215 -17.14 -30.54 4.04
C PHE A 215 -17.98 -30.22 5.29
N GLY A 216 -17.36 -30.26 6.47
CA GLY A 216 -17.99 -29.92 7.73
C GLY A 216 -18.35 -28.44 7.81
N GLU A 217 -19.50 -28.14 8.41
CA GLU A 217 -20.06 -26.79 8.51
C GLU A 217 -19.09 -25.79 9.14
N SER A 218 -18.39 -26.20 10.22
CA SER A 218 -17.40 -25.37 10.90
C SER A 218 -16.27 -24.92 9.98
N PHE A 219 -15.69 -25.84 9.21
CA PHE A 219 -14.64 -25.52 8.24
C PHE A 219 -15.15 -24.59 7.14
N LEU A 220 -16.36 -24.85 6.62
CA LEU A 220 -16.94 -24.06 5.55
C LEU A 220 -17.32 -22.64 5.99
N ASN A 221 -17.82 -22.47 7.21
CA ASN A 221 -18.08 -21.16 7.82
C ASN A 221 -16.78 -20.36 8.00
N GLU A 222 -15.73 -20.98 8.54
CA GLU A 222 -14.42 -20.34 8.68
C GLU A 222 -13.85 -19.94 7.32
N ARG A 223 -13.92 -20.86 6.35
CA ARG A 223 -13.48 -20.64 4.96
C ARG A 223 -14.21 -19.47 4.31
N LYS A 224 -15.53 -19.37 4.50
CA LYS A 224 -16.37 -18.27 4.03
C LYS A 224 -15.92 -16.94 4.65
N ALA A 225 -15.75 -16.88 5.97
CA ALA A 225 -15.30 -15.68 6.67
C ALA A 225 -13.91 -15.21 6.20
N ASN A 226 -12.99 -16.16 5.97
CA ASN A 226 -11.67 -15.88 5.41
C ASN A 226 -11.74 -15.30 3.99
N LEU A 227 -12.64 -15.81 3.14
CA LEU A 227 -12.88 -15.27 1.79
C LEU A 227 -13.46 -13.85 1.85
N GLU A 228 -14.44 -13.58 2.71
CA GLU A 228 -15.01 -12.24 2.89
C GLU A 228 -13.94 -11.23 3.34
N SER A 229 -13.12 -11.63 4.32
CA SER A 229 -12.02 -10.79 4.82
C SER A 229 -10.99 -10.51 3.73
N PHE A 230 -10.63 -11.53 2.95
CA PHE A 230 -9.78 -11.36 1.79
C PHE A 230 -10.38 -10.37 0.79
N PHE A 231 -11.66 -10.54 0.40
CA PHE A 231 -12.29 -9.71 -0.61
C PHE A 231 -12.41 -8.24 -0.20
N ARG A 232 -12.65 -7.95 1.09
CA ARG A 232 -12.64 -6.57 1.61
C ARG A 232 -11.32 -5.84 1.32
N ASN A 233 -10.19 -6.54 1.47
CA ASN A 233 -8.87 -5.98 1.17
C ASN A 233 -8.56 -6.00 -0.33
N PHE A 234 -9.00 -7.05 -1.03
CA PHE A 234 -8.74 -7.26 -2.44
C PHE A 234 -9.39 -6.17 -3.32
N VAL A 235 -10.66 -5.81 -3.06
CA VAL A 235 -11.37 -4.79 -3.86
C VAL A 235 -10.82 -3.39 -3.67
N GLY A 236 -10.13 -3.12 -2.56
CA GLY A 236 -9.43 -1.86 -2.32
C GLY A 236 -8.07 -1.77 -3.00
N PHE A 237 -7.62 -2.84 -3.67
CA PHE A 237 -6.32 -2.86 -4.33
C PHE A 237 -6.34 -2.02 -5.63
N PRO A 238 -5.29 -1.21 -5.91
CA PRO A 238 -5.33 -0.27 -7.03
C PRO A 238 -5.66 -0.93 -8.38
N ARG A 239 -6.67 -0.37 -9.08
CA ARG A 239 -7.13 -0.80 -10.42
C ARG A 239 -7.67 -2.23 -10.49
N ILE A 240 -8.01 -2.85 -9.36
CA ILE A 240 -8.51 -4.22 -9.35
C ILE A 240 -9.90 -4.34 -10.00
N SER A 241 -10.74 -3.32 -9.81
CA SER A 241 -12.08 -3.21 -10.38
C SER A 241 -12.09 -2.99 -11.90
N GLU A 242 -10.94 -2.61 -12.48
CA GLU A 242 -10.77 -2.43 -13.92
C GLU A 242 -10.34 -3.73 -14.62
N ARG A 243 -10.05 -4.81 -13.87
CA ARG A 243 -9.50 -6.05 -14.44
C ARG A 243 -10.59 -6.83 -15.16
N ALA A 244 -10.42 -6.99 -16.47
CA ALA A 244 -11.38 -7.67 -17.34
C ALA A 244 -11.68 -9.10 -16.90
N GLU A 245 -10.69 -9.83 -16.38
CA GLU A 245 -10.82 -11.21 -15.92
C GLU A 245 -11.72 -11.31 -14.69
N LEU A 246 -11.61 -10.35 -13.78
CA LEU A 246 -12.47 -10.26 -12.60
C LEU A 246 -13.89 -9.86 -13.01
N LEU A 247 -14.03 -8.86 -13.88
CA LEU A 247 -15.33 -8.42 -14.38
C LEU A 247 -16.04 -9.53 -15.14
N ARG A 248 -15.34 -10.28 -16.00
CA ARG A 248 -15.87 -11.46 -16.71
C ARG A 248 -16.28 -12.56 -15.75
N PHE A 249 -15.49 -12.83 -14.72
CA PHE A 249 -15.83 -13.84 -13.71
C PHE A 249 -17.15 -13.51 -13.01
N PHE A 250 -17.40 -12.23 -12.71
CA PHE A 250 -18.65 -11.75 -12.15
C PHE A 250 -19.71 -11.37 -13.18
N GLN A 251 -19.49 -11.59 -14.49
CA GLN A 251 -20.42 -11.19 -15.55
C GLN A 251 -20.80 -9.70 -15.51
N LEU A 252 -19.87 -8.86 -15.04
CA LEU A 252 -20.00 -7.40 -15.05
C LEU A 252 -19.53 -6.83 -16.40
N PRO A 253 -20.07 -5.67 -16.83
CA PRO A 253 -19.66 -5.04 -18.07
C PRO A 253 -18.17 -4.70 -18.01
N VAL A 254 -17.42 -5.22 -18.98
CA VAL A 254 -16.04 -4.80 -19.21
C VAL A 254 -16.13 -3.44 -19.91
N GLY A 255 -15.73 -2.37 -19.24
CA GLY A 255 -15.67 -1.05 -19.85
C GLY A 255 -14.94 -1.12 -21.19
N ALA A 256 -15.47 -0.44 -22.21
CA ALA A 256 -14.78 -0.35 -23.50
C ALA A 256 -13.32 0.06 -23.24
N PRO A 257 -12.33 -0.58 -23.90
CA PRO A 257 -10.93 -0.19 -23.71
C PRO A 257 -10.86 1.31 -23.97
N ALA A 258 -10.42 2.08 -22.97
CA ALA A 258 -10.19 3.50 -23.14
C ALA A 258 -9.27 3.63 -24.35
N SER A 259 -9.79 4.17 -25.45
CA SER A 259 -9.04 4.43 -26.67
C SER A 259 -7.84 5.27 -26.25
N LEU A 260 -6.65 4.70 -26.39
CA LEU A 260 -5.38 5.40 -26.20
C LEU A 260 -5.15 6.38 -27.34
#